data_AF-A0A7L9EC55-F1
#
_entry.id   AF-A0A7L9EC55-F1
#
_cell.length_a   1.000
_cell.length_b   1.000
_cell.length_c   1.000
_cell.angle_alpha   90.00
_cell.angle_beta   90.00
_cell.angle_gamma   90.00
#
_symmetry.space_group_name_H-M   'P 1'
#
loop_
_entity.id
_entity.type
_entity.pdbx_description
1 polymer ?
#
loop_
_entity_poly.entity_id
_entity_poly.type
_entity_poly.pdbx_seq_one_letter_code
_entity_poly.pdbx_strand_id
1 'polypeptide(L)'
;MARRLTYHKLLHRDGLWRIVNLKYLVQRESNTNFDADRVDDSREDLRIQVVIGRVVKVGERTETEDLETVPVPIGDLPLLRRNRLVRDGYLLHEQYKLGEEADLRLTLDLSPENLNFFRRFATDKSGPILNSTKHSSEDDKESLFVGIGYNSDPFGIIIPCVDIFSFFYANSTFLTQLVLSESILKPETAVYDSEKSKISGRYRKIWLKEGIPSKDARFLAMLLFDKYALEAAQSIYLHRGPEGRNAKIWSIRATPPIKGKTKLKVKGRYQGSRLIVTEILKCDWTPPFDYLEWERDNRSSTSTSGTLNPGPIRKLVDIDSPEKISDEPGDRRTVPSEVKQDYLGHRFPRLKAVSVKRSPKPSSSDKNSARYARENVPTKEATTALGGSGPSKRRADIREPEEPPRETTTQRELENVQPQAEDISDQCVSSALMLLAAHNHDLAWVDFINPGFAKTTLLSDEDHIPLCLLPSTIDNKESAWLFSDKSKLRQRVALIARVEYRGEVRFVIELQKRMNQSISTTLIWRNPDSEIQKSLLNKLLLLIAGPTKPTERTRFTTAHDLQWGRCWHKTLKGTEFQRAEEFLSRLFETSPLQEEDEGY
;
A
#
# COMPACT_ATOMS: atom_id res chain seq x y z
N MET A 1 21.40 23.23 -12.89
CA MET A 1 19.92 23.29 -12.93
C MET A 1 19.40 21.93 -13.34
N ALA A 2 18.90 21.13 -12.40
CA ALA A 2 18.25 19.87 -12.71
C ALA A 2 16.88 20.17 -13.34
N ARG A 3 16.65 19.71 -14.58
CA ARG A 3 15.33 19.76 -15.21
C ARG A 3 14.36 18.96 -14.32
N ARG A 4 13.33 19.62 -13.78
CA ARG A 4 12.18 18.94 -13.15
C ARG A 4 11.62 17.93 -14.15
N LEU A 5 11.61 16.65 -13.80
CA LEU A 5 10.97 15.61 -14.60
C LEU A 5 9.47 15.91 -14.74
N THR A 6 8.93 15.60 -15.91
CA THR A 6 7.55 15.95 -16.26
C THR A 6 6.63 14.82 -15.79
N TYR A 7 5.96 15.09 -14.68
CA TYR A 7 4.81 14.37 -14.18
C TYR A 7 3.78 14.03 -15.27
N HIS A 8 3.01 12.93 -15.14
CA HIS A 8 2.02 12.54 -16.16
C HIS A 8 1.03 13.69 -16.42
N LYS A 9 1.19 14.39 -17.54
CA LYS A 9 0.60 15.73 -17.76
C LYS A 9 -0.92 15.78 -17.56
N LEU A 10 -1.64 14.73 -17.95
CA LEU A 10 -3.10 14.67 -17.86
C LEU A 10 -3.63 14.21 -16.50
N LEU A 11 -2.89 13.37 -15.76
CA LEU A 11 -3.29 12.91 -14.43
C LEU A 11 -2.94 13.92 -13.34
N HIS A 12 -2.06 14.87 -13.64
CA HIS A 12 -1.69 16.02 -12.80
C HIS A 12 -2.59 17.24 -12.96
N ARG A 13 -3.70 17.13 -13.71
CA ARG A 13 -4.68 18.22 -13.81
C ARG A 13 -5.42 18.40 -12.49
N ASP A 14 -5.64 19.66 -12.11
CA ASP A 14 -6.43 20.02 -10.93
C ASP A 14 -7.79 19.31 -10.94
N GLY A 15 -8.11 18.66 -9.82
CA GLY A 15 -9.38 17.99 -9.61
C GLY A 15 -9.25 16.54 -9.14
N LEU A 16 -10.39 15.96 -8.78
CA LEU A 16 -10.48 14.55 -8.42
C LEU A 16 -10.94 13.78 -9.66
N TRP A 17 -10.16 12.78 -10.08
CA TRP A 17 -10.44 11.94 -11.22
C TRP A 17 -10.67 10.50 -10.76
N ARG A 18 -11.43 9.73 -11.53
CA ARG A 18 -11.65 8.30 -11.27
C ARG A 18 -11.23 7.50 -12.50
N ILE A 19 -10.50 6.41 -12.29
CA ILE A 19 -10.26 5.42 -13.34
C ILE A 19 -11.57 4.67 -13.59
N VAL A 20 -12.21 4.96 -14.71
CA VAL A 20 -13.49 4.36 -15.10
C VAL A 20 -13.26 3.02 -15.79
N ASN A 21 -12.24 2.94 -16.65
CA ASN A 21 -11.98 1.74 -17.44
C ASN A 21 -10.51 1.64 -17.86
N LEU A 22 -10.10 0.43 -18.23
CA LEU A 22 -8.84 0.14 -18.93
C LEU A 22 -9.21 -0.51 -20.26
N LYS A 23 -8.71 0.00 -21.39
CA LYS A 23 -9.15 -0.44 -22.72
C LYS A 23 -8.08 -1.28 -23.43
N TYR A 24 -7.23 -0.60 -24.19
CA TYR A 24 -6.34 -1.21 -25.16
C TYR A 24 -4.88 -0.95 -24.80
N LEU A 25 -4.02 -1.90 -25.16
CA LEU A 25 -2.60 -1.63 -25.26
C LEU A 25 -2.34 -0.80 -26.52
N VAL A 26 -1.43 0.15 -26.42
CA VAL A 26 -1.01 1.00 -27.52
C VAL A 26 0.51 1.13 -27.56
N GLN A 27 1.05 1.24 -28.76
CA GLN A 27 2.47 1.48 -28.98
C GLN A 27 2.69 2.96 -29.31
N ARG A 28 3.70 3.58 -28.68
CA ARG A 28 4.07 4.97 -29.01
C ARG A 28 4.80 5.03 -30.35
N GLU A 29 4.38 5.93 -31.24
CA GLU A 29 5.15 6.23 -32.46
C GLU A 29 6.49 6.85 -32.08
N SER A 30 7.59 6.26 -32.57
CA SER A 30 8.90 6.88 -32.51
C SER A 30 8.88 8.12 -33.41
N ASN A 31 8.98 9.32 -32.81
CA ASN A 31 9.17 10.54 -33.59
C ASN A 31 10.51 10.43 -34.33
N THR A 32 10.45 10.24 -35.64
CA THR A 32 11.56 9.91 -36.54
C THR A 32 12.60 11.02 -36.75
N ASN A 33 12.63 12.10 -35.96
CA ASN A 33 13.49 13.26 -36.26
C ASN A 33 14.53 13.66 -35.21
N PHE A 34 14.71 12.96 -34.07
CA PHE A 34 15.72 13.43 -33.09
C PHE A 34 16.56 12.39 -32.33
N ASP A 35 16.36 11.07 -32.49
CA ASP A 35 17.11 10.07 -31.72
C ASP A 35 17.62 8.90 -32.58
N ALA A 36 18.32 9.20 -33.67
CA ALA A 36 18.86 8.17 -34.59
C ALA A 36 20.08 7.41 -34.03
N ASP A 37 20.69 7.84 -32.92
CA ASP A 37 22.01 7.32 -32.51
C ASP A 37 22.01 6.32 -31.34
N ARG A 38 20.88 5.97 -30.72
CA ARG A 38 20.87 5.08 -29.53
C ARG A 38 19.62 4.21 -29.34
N VAL A 39 18.96 3.74 -30.40
CA VAL A 39 17.86 2.79 -30.25
C VAL A 39 18.42 1.36 -30.26
N ASP A 40 18.46 0.73 -29.08
CA ASP A 40 18.45 -0.73 -28.98
C ASP A 40 17.09 -1.19 -29.56
N ASP A 41 17.10 -1.64 -30.81
CA ASP A 41 15.97 -1.99 -31.69
C ASP A 41 15.02 -3.10 -31.14
N SER A 42 15.18 -3.48 -29.87
CA SER A 42 14.56 -4.66 -29.27
C SER A 42 13.41 -4.38 -28.28
N ARG A 43 13.02 -3.12 -28.03
CA ARG A 43 12.11 -2.78 -26.91
C ARG A 43 10.98 -1.83 -27.29
N GLU A 44 9.77 -2.37 -27.34
CA GLU A 44 8.55 -1.60 -27.61
C GLU A 44 8.13 -0.72 -26.42
N ASP A 45 7.88 0.58 -26.65
CA ASP A 45 7.21 1.48 -25.70
C ASP A 45 5.71 1.15 -25.67
N LEU A 46 5.36 0.21 -24.80
CA LEU A 46 3.99 -0.24 -24.56
C LEU A 46 3.28 0.62 -23.51
N ARG A 47 2.04 1.02 -23.80
CA ARG A 47 1.16 1.79 -22.92
C ARG A 47 -0.22 1.16 -22.83
N ILE A 48 -0.94 1.42 -21.75
CA ILE A 48 -2.35 1.04 -21.56
C ILE A 48 -3.23 2.30 -21.65
N GLN A 49 -4.31 2.24 -22.43
CA GLN A 49 -5.32 3.29 -22.43
C GLN A 49 -6.17 3.22 -21.15
N VAL A 50 -6.09 4.27 -20.36
CA VAL A 50 -6.84 4.47 -19.13
C VAL A 50 -7.94 5.48 -19.42
N VAL A 51 -9.20 5.09 -19.20
CA VAL A 51 -10.31 6.04 -19.22
C VAL A 51 -10.46 6.62 -17.83
N ILE A 52 -10.36 7.94 -17.74
CA ILE A 52 -10.60 8.70 -16.53
C ILE A 52 -11.87 9.55 -16.69
N GLY A 53 -12.57 9.78 -15.58
CA GLY A 53 -13.69 10.71 -15.52
C GLY A 53 -13.51 11.66 -14.34
N ARG A 54 -13.83 12.94 -14.54
CA ARG A 54 -13.77 13.96 -13.50
C ARG A 54 -14.89 13.74 -12.50
N VAL A 55 -14.56 13.67 -11.22
CA VAL A 55 -15.52 13.56 -10.13
C VAL A 55 -16.14 14.92 -9.86
N VAL A 56 -17.44 15.06 -10.17
CA VAL A 56 -18.18 16.33 -10.02
C VAL A 56 -18.93 16.42 -8.68
N LYS A 57 -19.20 15.29 -8.04
CA LYS A 57 -19.84 15.22 -6.71
C LYS A 57 -19.15 14.18 -5.84
N VAL A 58 -18.62 14.63 -4.70
CA VAL A 58 -17.98 13.76 -3.69
C VAL A 58 -19.03 13.35 -2.66
N GLY A 59 -19.18 12.05 -2.43
CA GLY A 59 -20.19 11.47 -1.53
C GLY A 59 -20.31 9.96 -1.68
N GLU A 60 -21.30 9.33 -1.04
CA GLU A 60 -21.58 7.89 -1.15
C GLU A 60 -21.85 7.43 -2.59
N ARG A 61 -22.28 8.35 -3.46
CA ARG A 61 -22.44 8.15 -4.90
C ARG A 61 -21.59 9.19 -5.63
N THR A 62 -20.49 8.73 -6.22
CA THR A 62 -19.62 9.56 -7.04
C THR A 62 -20.15 9.64 -8.46
N GLU A 63 -20.50 10.83 -8.92
CA GLU A 63 -20.84 11.10 -10.32
C GLU A 63 -19.59 11.55 -11.07
N THR A 64 -19.40 11.02 -12.29
CA THR A 64 -18.29 11.37 -13.16
C THR A 64 -18.78 11.99 -14.47
N GLU A 65 -18.13 13.07 -14.87
CA GLU A 65 -18.30 13.74 -16.16
C GLU A 65 -16.93 13.84 -16.87
N ASP A 66 -16.88 14.47 -18.05
CA ASP A 66 -15.62 14.75 -18.77
C ASP A 66 -14.73 13.50 -18.94
N LEU A 67 -15.25 12.47 -19.61
CA LEU A 67 -14.48 11.25 -19.85
C LEU A 67 -13.32 11.51 -20.82
N GLU A 68 -12.11 11.18 -20.39
CA GLU A 68 -10.90 11.27 -21.20
C GLU A 68 -10.21 9.91 -21.28
N THR A 69 -9.61 9.61 -22.43
CA THR A 69 -8.77 8.41 -22.61
C THR A 69 -7.30 8.82 -22.66
N VAL A 70 -6.50 8.23 -21.78
CA VAL A 70 -5.12 8.64 -21.54
C VAL A 70 -4.17 7.43 -21.66
N PRO A 71 -3.14 7.47 -22.52
CA PRO A 71 -2.17 6.38 -22.65
C PRO A 71 -1.09 6.44 -21.57
N VAL A 72 -1.15 5.52 -20.60
CA VAL A 72 -0.21 5.44 -19.46
C VAL A 72 0.82 4.33 -19.69
N PRO A 73 2.12 4.50 -19.33
CA PRO A 73 3.10 3.43 -19.47
C PRO A 73 2.66 2.11 -18.85
N ILE A 74 2.90 1.00 -19.57
CA ILE A 74 2.43 -0.32 -19.14
C ILE A 74 3.03 -0.75 -17.79
N GLY A 75 4.22 -0.23 -17.46
CA GLY A 75 4.89 -0.51 -16.20
C GLY A 75 4.14 0.01 -14.97
N ASP A 76 3.21 0.96 -15.13
CA ASP A 76 2.38 1.51 -14.06
C ASP A 76 1.05 0.75 -13.89
N LEU A 77 0.70 -0.15 -14.81
CA LEU A 77 -0.53 -0.96 -14.74
C LEU A 77 -0.75 -1.69 -13.40
N PRO A 78 0.27 -2.22 -12.71
CA PRO A 78 0.06 -2.83 -11.40
C PRO A 78 -0.63 -1.89 -10.38
N LEU A 79 -0.41 -0.58 -10.51
CA LEU A 79 -0.99 0.49 -9.70
C LEU A 79 -2.37 0.95 -10.22
N LEU A 80 -2.64 0.79 -11.52
CA LEU A 80 -3.88 1.20 -12.17
C LEU A 80 -4.97 0.14 -11.98
N ARG A 81 -6.01 0.50 -11.22
CA ARG A 81 -7.22 -0.33 -11.05
C ARG A 81 -8.44 0.50 -11.37
N ARG A 82 -9.48 -0.13 -11.90
CA ARG A 82 -10.79 0.50 -12.01
C ARG A 82 -11.25 0.99 -10.65
N ASN A 83 -12.04 2.06 -10.68
CA ASN A 83 -12.65 2.71 -9.52
C ASN A 83 -11.65 3.36 -8.55
N ARG A 84 -10.34 3.37 -8.85
CA ARG A 84 -9.37 4.16 -8.09
C ARG A 84 -9.52 5.63 -8.41
N LEU A 85 -9.32 6.45 -7.37
CA LEU A 85 -9.29 7.89 -7.49
C LEU A 85 -7.87 8.35 -7.73
N VAL A 86 -7.73 9.36 -8.57
CA VAL A 86 -6.48 10.04 -8.88
C VAL A 86 -6.66 11.52 -8.59
N ARG A 87 -5.70 12.12 -7.88
CA ARG A 87 -5.64 13.58 -7.68
C ARG A 87 -4.19 14.01 -7.85
N ASP A 88 -3.95 14.98 -8.71
CA ASP A 88 -2.62 15.56 -8.95
C ASP A 88 -1.56 14.48 -9.26
N GLY A 89 -1.93 13.45 -10.02
CA GLY A 89 -1.08 12.31 -10.39
C GLY A 89 -0.91 11.22 -9.33
N TYR A 90 -1.46 11.42 -8.13
CA TYR A 90 -1.42 10.46 -7.03
C TYR A 90 -2.68 9.61 -7.00
N LEU A 91 -2.49 8.30 -6.89
CA LEU A 91 -3.58 7.37 -6.59
C LEU A 91 -3.97 7.51 -5.12
N LEU A 92 -5.23 7.86 -4.85
CA LEU A 92 -5.72 7.99 -3.47
C LEU A 92 -6.03 6.62 -2.87
N HIS A 93 -5.76 6.48 -1.56
CA HIS A 93 -6.14 5.29 -0.79
C HIS A 93 -7.63 5.24 -0.49
N GLU A 94 -8.27 6.39 -0.29
CA GLU A 94 -9.72 6.48 -0.13
C GLU A 94 -10.43 6.03 -1.42
N GLN A 95 -11.35 5.07 -1.27
CA GLN A 95 -12.26 4.67 -2.34
C GLN A 95 -13.67 5.08 -1.96
N TYR A 96 -14.32 5.92 -2.78
CA TYR A 96 -15.76 6.14 -2.63
C TYR A 96 -16.54 5.00 -3.28
N LYS A 97 -17.55 4.50 -2.56
CA LYS A 97 -18.42 3.41 -3.00
C LYS A 97 -19.12 3.78 -4.32
N LEU A 98 -19.33 2.77 -5.15
CA LEU A 98 -20.23 2.88 -6.30
C LEU A 98 -21.63 2.46 -5.83
N GLY A 99 -22.65 3.22 -6.23
CA GLY A 99 -24.01 3.08 -5.70
C GLY A 99 -24.72 1.74 -5.99
N GLU A 100 -24.10 0.83 -6.74
CA GLU A 100 -24.72 -0.42 -7.24
C GLU A 100 -23.77 -1.63 -7.28
N GLU A 101 -22.56 -1.53 -6.73
CA GLU A 101 -21.64 -2.68 -6.71
C GLU A 101 -21.85 -3.55 -5.47
N ALA A 102 -21.99 -4.86 -5.68
CA ALA A 102 -22.06 -5.84 -4.61
C ALA A 102 -20.70 -6.50 -4.38
N ASP A 103 -20.29 -6.59 -3.11
CA ASP A 103 -19.18 -7.43 -2.66
C ASP A 103 -19.66 -8.89 -2.59
N LEU A 104 -19.15 -9.74 -3.49
CA LEU A 104 -19.62 -11.11 -3.66
C LEU A 104 -18.49 -12.12 -3.42
N ARG A 105 -18.84 -13.28 -2.85
CA ARG A 105 -17.95 -14.45 -2.74
C ARG A 105 -18.52 -15.58 -3.57
N LEU A 106 -17.81 -15.99 -4.61
CA LEU A 106 -18.27 -16.97 -5.59
C LEU A 106 -17.30 -18.13 -5.66
N THR A 107 -17.81 -19.34 -5.86
CA THR A 107 -16.98 -20.50 -6.25
C THR A 107 -17.15 -20.71 -7.74
N LEU A 108 -16.11 -20.44 -8.52
CA LEU A 108 -16.14 -20.50 -9.97
C LEU A 108 -15.23 -21.62 -10.48
N ASP A 109 -15.66 -22.33 -11.52
CA ASP A 109 -14.82 -23.24 -12.27
C ASP A 109 -14.07 -22.47 -13.36
N LEU A 110 -12.77 -22.34 -13.19
CA LEU A 110 -11.89 -21.60 -14.10
C LEU A 110 -11.23 -22.50 -15.15
N SER A 111 -11.72 -23.73 -15.31
CA SER A 111 -11.22 -24.65 -16.35
C SER A 111 -11.55 -24.12 -17.75
N PRO A 112 -10.66 -24.29 -18.75
CA PRO A 112 -10.83 -23.73 -20.10
C PRO A 112 -12.18 -24.01 -20.76
N GLU A 113 -12.71 -25.20 -20.55
CA GLU A 113 -14.02 -25.66 -21.03
C GLU A 113 -15.20 -24.82 -20.52
N ASN A 114 -15.04 -24.10 -19.41
CA ASN A 114 -16.05 -23.24 -18.82
C ASN A 114 -15.82 -21.74 -19.13
N LEU A 115 -14.78 -21.40 -19.91
CA LEU A 115 -14.40 -20.04 -20.25
C LEU A 115 -14.79 -19.72 -21.71
N ASN A 116 -15.62 -18.70 -21.89
CA ASN A 116 -16.12 -18.26 -23.20
C ASN A 116 -15.65 -16.85 -23.50
N PHE A 117 -14.83 -16.68 -24.54
CA PHE A 117 -14.42 -15.35 -24.98
C PHE A 117 -15.49 -14.68 -25.83
N PHE A 118 -15.70 -13.39 -25.61
CA PHE A 118 -16.55 -12.58 -26.47
C PHE A 118 -16.07 -11.12 -26.54
N ARG A 119 -16.48 -10.45 -27.61
CA ARG A 119 -16.21 -9.02 -27.85
C ARG A 119 -17.33 -8.15 -27.28
N ARG A 120 -17.05 -6.87 -27.04
CA ARG A 120 -18.09 -5.88 -26.75
C ARG A 120 -19.17 -5.90 -27.83
N PHE A 121 -20.43 -5.80 -27.42
CA PHE A 121 -21.63 -5.87 -28.28
C PHE A 121 -21.94 -7.24 -28.91
N ALA A 122 -21.22 -8.31 -28.52
CA ALA A 122 -21.61 -9.66 -28.90
C ALA A 122 -23.01 -10.01 -28.34
N THR A 123 -23.73 -10.81 -29.11
CA THR A 123 -25.10 -11.27 -28.81
C THR A 123 -25.13 -12.79 -28.68
N ASP A 124 -26.10 -13.29 -27.92
CA ASP A 124 -26.48 -14.68 -27.86
C ASP A 124 -27.97 -14.84 -28.20
N LYS A 125 -28.53 -16.04 -27.97
CA LYS A 125 -29.94 -16.35 -28.27
C LYS A 125 -30.95 -15.48 -27.50
N SER A 126 -30.53 -14.87 -26.38
CA SER A 126 -31.36 -14.02 -25.52
C SER A 126 -31.17 -12.52 -25.79
N GLY A 127 -30.26 -12.13 -26.69
CA GLY A 127 -29.96 -10.74 -27.02
C GLY A 127 -28.51 -10.38 -26.71
N PRO A 128 -28.20 -9.10 -26.40
CA PRO A 128 -26.85 -8.67 -26.04
C PRO A 128 -26.30 -9.42 -24.82
N ILE A 129 -25.08 -9.97 -24.94
CA ILE A 129 -24.41 -10.62 -23.80
C ILE A 129 -24.16 -9.61 -22.68
N LEU A 130 -23.79 -8.38 -23.06
CA LEU A 130 -23.50 -7.26 -22.18
C LEU A 130 -24.18 -6.00 -22.73
N ASN A 131 -25.00 -5.34 -21.92
CA ASN A 131 -25.78 -4.18 -22.37
C ASN A 131 -24.88 -2.97 -22.62
N SER A 132 -25.27 -2.17 -23.61
CA SER A 132 -24.71 -0.83 -23.81
C SER A 132 -25.13 0.09 -22.68
N THR A 133 -24.20 0.95 -22.28
CA THR A 133 -24.44 2.03 -21.30
C THR A 133 -24.24 3.38 -21.99
N LYS A 134 -24.59 4.48 -21.33
CA LYS A 134 -24.29 5.84 -21.82
C LYS A 134 -22.80 6.12 -22.09
N HIS A 135 -21.91 5.27 -21.57
CA HIS A 135 -20.46 5.36 -21.75
C HIS A 135 -19.91 4.37 -22.76
N SER A 136 -20.76 3.58 -23.42
CA SER A 136 -20.35 2.65 -24.47
C SER A 136 -20.18 3.38 -25.79
N SER A 137 -19.04 3.20 -26.44
CA SER A 137 -18.80 3.71 -27.81
C SER A 137 -18.49 2.56 -28.76
N GLU A 138 -18.65 2.79 -30.07
CA GLU A 138 -18.26 1.80 -31.10
C GLU A 138 -16.76 1.48 -31.02
N ASP A 139 -15.93 2.40 -30.52
CA ASP A 139 -14.51 2.16 -30.28
C ASP A 139 -14.26 1.04 -29.25
N ASP A 140 -15.26 0.67 -28.45
CA ASP A 140 -15.17 -0.43 -27.48
C ASP A 140 -15.34 -1.79 -28.14
N LYS A 141 -15.72 -1.88 -29.41
CA LYS A 141 -16.08 -3.13 -30.11
C LYS A 141 -15.04 -4.24 -29.96
N GLU A 142 -13.76 -3.89 -29.99
CA GLU A 142 -12.66 -4.87 -29.89
C GLU A 142 -12.32 -5.24 -28.44
N SER A 143 -12.94 -4.62 -27.44
CA SER A 143 -12.74 -4.96 -26.03
C SER A 143 -13.17 -6.40 -25.76
N LEU A 144 -12.28 -7.14 -25.10
CA LEU A 144 -12.45 -8.57 -24.85
C LEU A 144 -12.90 -8.87 -23.42
N PHE A 145 -13.79 -9.84 -23.31
CA PHE A 145 -14.35 -10.34 -22.05
C PHE A 145 -14.28 -11.86 -22.02
N VAL A 146 -14.24 -12.40 -20.80
CA VAL A 146 -14.42 -13.82 -20.51
C VAL A 146 -15.75 -13.99 -19.78
N GLY A 147 -16.66 -14.75 -20.40
CA GLY A 147 -17.81 -15.34 -19.74
C GLY A 147 -17.38 -16.63 -19.03
N ILE A 148 -17.75 -16.77 -17.77
CA ILE A 148 -17.56 -17.99 -16.99
C ILE A 148 -18.94 -18.59 -16.79
N GLY A 149 -19.10 -19.86 -17.17
CA GLY A 149 -20.35 -20.58 -17.01
C GLY A 149 -20.76 -20.65 -15.53
N TYR A 150 -21.98 -20.22 -15.24
CA TYR A 150 -22.55 -20.17 -13.90
C TYR A 150 -24.07 -20.26 -13.95
N ASN A 151 -24.69 -21.06 -13.09
CA ASN A 151 -26.15 -21.30 -13.06
C ASN A 151 -26.74 -21.64 -14.45
N SER A 152 -26.07 -22.53 -15.19
CA SER A 152 -26.45 -22.96 -16.56
C SER A 152 -26.38 -21.89 -17.64
N ASP A 153 -25.89 -20.68 -17.33
CA ASP A 153 -25.62 -19.63 -18.31
C ASP A 153 -24.10 -19.59 -18.61
N PRO A 154 -23.66 -19.79 -19.87
CA PRO A 154 -22.24 -19.73 -20.25
C PRO A 154 -21.61 -18.34 -20.04
N PHE A 155 -22.44 -17.30 -19.88
CA PHE A 155 -22.04 -15.93 -19.59
C PHE A 155 -22.58 -15.46 -18.22
N GLY A 156 -22.86 -16.39 -17.30
CA GLY A 156 -23.42 -16.07 -15.99
C GLY A 156 -22.54 -15.13 -15.15
N ILE A 157 -21.21 -15.25 -15.28
CA ILE A 157 -20.24 -14.29 -14.75
C ILE A 157 -19.42 -13.73 -15.91
N ILE A 158 -19.33 -12.40 -16.01
CA ILE A 158 -18.59 -11.71 -17.08
C ILE A 158 -17.43 -10.95 -16.45
N ILE A 159 -16.21 -11.20 -16.92
CA ILE A 159 -15.00 -10.51 -16.47
C ILE A 159 -14.25 -9.93 -17.67
N PRO A 160 -13.92 -8.64 -17.68
CA PRO A 160 -13.04 -8.06 -18.70
C PRO A 160 -11.65 -8.72 -18.69
N CYS A 161 -11.11 -9.02 -19.87
CA CYS A 161 -9.79 -9.65 -19.99
C CYS A 161 -8.68 -8.79 -19.37
N VAL A 162 -8.77 -7.46 -19.46
CA VAL A 162 -7.81 -6.54 -18.84
C VAL A 162 -7.80 -6.64 -17.31
N ASP A 163 -8.93 -6.94 -16.68
CA ASP A 163 -9.00 -7.08 -15.23
C ASP A 163 -8.43 -8.43 -14.78
N ILE A 164 -8.65 -9.49 -15.57
CA ILE A 164 -7.95 -10.78 -15.40
C ILE A 164 -6.43 -10.57 -15.51
N PHE A 165 -5.98 -9.90 -16.56
CA PHE A 165 -4.57 -9.59 -16.77
C PHE A 165 -3.99 -8.81 -15.60
N SER A 166 -4.67 -7.72 -15.23
CA SER A 166 -4.25 -6.83 -14.15
C SER A 166 -4.18 -7.58 -12.82
N PHE A 167 -5.14 -8.45 -12.50
CA PHE A 167 -5.17 -9.18 -11.23
C PHE A 167 -4.13 -10.30 -11.14
N PHE A 168 -4.04 -11.16 -12.17
CA PHE A 168 -3.23 -12.39 -12.12
C PHE A 168 -1.79 -12.21 -12.58
N TYR A 169 -1.53 -11.31 -13.54
CA TYR A 169 -0.23 -11.20 -14.22
C TYR A 169 0.49 -9.88 -13.92
N ALA A 170 -0.25 -8.78 -13.73
CA ALA A 170 0.33 -7.47 -13.41
C ALA A 170 0.53 -7.26 -11.89
N ASN A 171 1.33 -8.13 -11.27
CA ASN A 171 1.68 -8.03 -9.85
C ASN A 171 2.90 -7.13 -9.60
N SER A 172 3.79 -7.03 -10.60
CA SER A 172 4.91 -6.10 -10.62
C SER A 172 5.09 -5.55 -12.02
N THR A 173 5.83 -4.45 -12.16
CA THR A 173 6.23 -3.98 -13.49
C THR A 173 6.94 -5.08 -14.28
N PHE A 174 7.87 -5.80 -13.62
CA PHE A 174 8.67 -6.84 -14.26
C PHE A 174 7.77 -7.94 -14.82
N LEU A 175 6.83 -8.47 -14.03
CA LEU A 175 5.91 -9.51 -14.48
C LEU A 175 5.00 -9.02 -15.61
N THR A 176 4.52 -7.78 -15.52
CA THR A 176 3.69 -7.17 -16.56
C THR A 176 4.44 -7.11 -17.90
N GLN A 177 5.68 -6.61 -17.87
CA GLN A 177 6.53 -6.51 -19.06
C GLN A 177 6.95 -7.88 -19.58
N LEU A 178 7.27 -8.82 -18.68
CA LEU A 178 7.65 -10.19 -19.05
C LEU A 178 6.54 -10.86 -19.85
N VAL A 179 5.31 -10.88 -19.33
CA VAL A 179 4.16 -11.55 -19.96
C VAL A 179 3.77 -10.91 -21.30
N LEU A 180 4.05 -9.62 -21.48
CA LEU A 180 3.80 -8.90 -22.74
C LEU A 180 4.98 -8.93 -23.72
N SER A 181 6.07 -9.61 -23.38
CA SER A 181 7.28 -9.68 -24.21
C SER A 181 7.50 -11.09 -24.74
N GLU A 182 8.27 -11.22 -25.83
CA GLU A 182 8.65 -12.52 -26.38
C GLU A 182 9.39 -13.42 -25.36
N SER A 183 10.01 -12.83 -24.35
CA SER A 183 10.71 -13.56 -23.28
C SER A 183 9.82 -14.53 -22.51
N ILE A 184 8.49 -14.37 -22.51
CA ILE A 184 7.57 -15.35 -21.89
C ILE A 184 7.46 -16.65 -22.67
N LEU A 185 7.81 -16.66 -23.97
CA LEU A 185 7.74 -17.86 -24.79
C LEU A 185 8.83 -18.88 -24.46
N LYS A 186 9.99 -18.40 -23.98
CA LYS A 186 11.14 -19.22 -23.57
C LYS A 186 11.71 -18.72 -22.23
N PRO A 187 10.96 -18.80 -21.13
CA PRO A 187 11.35 -18.22 -19.84
C PRO A 187 12.63 -18.83 -19.27
N GLU A 188 12.98 -20.06 -19.64
CA GLU A 188 14.25 -20.72 -19.30
C GLU A 188 15.49 -20.02 -19.89
N THR A 189 15.33 -19.19 -20.92
CA THR A 189 16.44 -18.44 -21.51
C THR A 189 16.62 -17.07 -20.85
N ALA A 190 15.54 -16.46 -20.39
CA ALA A 190 15.49 -15.06 -19.97
C ALA A 190 15.22 -14.85 -18.47
N VAL A 191 14.56 -15.80 -17.80
CA VAL A 191 14.03 -15.62 -16.43
C VAL A 191 14.66 -16.57 -15.42
N TYR A 192 14.75 -17.86 -15.74
CA TYR A 192 15.20 -18.87 -14.78
C TYR A 192 16.00 -19.98 -15.47
N ASP A 193 16.76 -20.74 -14.70
CA ASP A 193 17.48 -21.94 -15.16
C ASP A 193 16.60 -23.16 -14.85
N SER A 194 16.05 -23.78 -15.89
CA SER A 194 15.13 -24.91 -15.76
C SER A 194 15.81 -26.19 -15.26
N GLU A 195 17.10 -26.38 -15.56
CA GLU A 195 17.88 -27.55 -15.14
C GLU A 195 18.25 -27.50 -13.66
N LYS A 196 18.57 -26.31 -13.15
CA LYS A 196 18.88 -26.09 -11.72
C LYS A 196 17.64 -25.92 -10.85
N SER A 197 16.50 -25.63 -11.46
CA SER A 197 15.20 -25.54 -10.77
C SER A 197 14.65 -26.93 -10.46
N LYS A 198 13.88 -27.05 -9.37
CA LYS A 198 13.37 -28.35 -8.90
C LYS A 198 11.91 -28.30 -8.53
N ILE A 199 11.19 -29.34 -8.93
CA ILE A 199 9.82 -29.63 -8.52
C ILE A 199 9.85 -30.96 -7.78
N SER A 200 9.57 -30.96 -6.47
CA SER A 200 9.54 -32.18 -5.65
C SER A 200 8.41 -32.12 -4.63
N GLY A 201 7.35 -32.92 -4.83
CA GLY A 201 6.19 -32.94 -3.92
C GLY A 201 5.58 -31.55 -3.70
N ARG A 202 5.57 -31.07 -2.45
CA ARG A 202 5.14 -29.72 -2.03
C ARG A 202 6.28 -28.69 -1.95
N TYR A 203 7.50 -29.07 -2.31
CA TYR A 203 8.67 -28.21 -2.36
C TYR A 203 8.96 -27.76 -3.80
N ARG A 204 9.36 -26.50 -3.94
CA ARG A 204 9.79 -25.89 -5.21
C ARG A 204 11.12 -25.18 -5.01
N LYS A 205 12.01 -25.28 -5.99
CA LYS A 205 13.22 -24.47 -6.09
C LYS A 205 13.25 -23.77 -7.43
N ILE A 206 13.35 -22.44 -7.42
CA ILE A 206 13.52 -21.64 -8.64
C ILE A 206 14.92 -21.04 -8.67
N TRP A 207 15.63 -21.27 -9.77
CA TRP A 207 16.96 -20.72 -10.00
C TRP A 207 16.85 -19.51 -10.93
N LEU A 208 16.84 -18.30 -10.38
CA LEU A 208 16.62 -17.07 -11.13
C LEU A 208 17.89 -16.65 -11.90
N LYS A 209 17.71 -16.12 -13.12
CA LYS A 209 18.80 -15.49 -13.87
C LYS A 209 19.19 -14.14 -13.26
N GLU A 210 20.35 -13.62 -13.67
CA GLU A 210 20.80 -12.30 -13.25
C GLU A 210 19.78 -11.23 -13.61
N GLY A 211 19.45 -10.38 -12.64
CA GLY A 211 18.52 -9.27 -12.81
C GLY A 211 17.04 -9.56 -12.61
N ILE A 212 16.66 -10.82 -12.41
CA ILE A 212 15.27 -11.15 -12.12
C ILE A 212 14.94 -10.85 -10.65
N PRO A 213 13.90 -10.06 -10.36
CA PRO A 213 13.53 -9.70 -8.99
C PRO A 213 13.16 -10.93 -8.16
N SER A 214 13.82 -11.11 -7.01
CA SER A 214 13.53 -12.24 -6.10
C SER A 214 12.18 -12.08 -5.39
N LYS A 215 11.68 -10.84 -5.26
CA LYS A 215 10.34 -10.55 -4.71
C LYS A 215 9.21 -11.17 -5.53
N ASP A 216 9.44 -11.37 -6.84
CA ASP A 216 8.47 -11.99 -7.74
C ASP A 216 8.55 -13.52 -7.73
N ALA A 217 9.45 -14.13 -6.95
CA ALA A 217 9.69 -15.58 -6.96
C ALA A 217 8.42 -16.42 -6.74
N ARG A 218 7.51 -15.99 -5.84
CA ARG A 218 6.24 -16.70 -5.61
C ARG A 218 5.34 -16.72 -6.84
N PHE A 219 5.22 -15.57 -7.51
CA PHE A 219 4.40 -15.43 -8.70
C PHE A 219 5.05 -16.07 -9.92
N LEU A 220 6.37 -15.98 -10.05
CA LEU A 220 7.13 -16.75 -11.03
C LEU A 220 6.95 -18.25 -10.83
N ALA A 221 7.03 -18.75 -9.58
CA ALA A 221 6.77 -20.15 -9.30
C ALA A 221 5.32 -20.56 -9.64
N MET A 222 4.34 -19.70 -9.38
CA MET A 222 2.93 -19.92 -9.79
C MET A 222 2.80 -20.07 -11.31
N LEU A 223 3.47 -19.22 -12.09
CA LEU A 223 3.37 -19.23 -13.55
C LEU A 223 4.23 -20.32 -14.20
N LEU A 224 5.46 -20.54 -13.72
CA LEU A 224 6.48 -21.33 -14.41
C LEU A 224 6.47 -22.82 -14.03
N PHE A 225 5.98 -23.18 -12.84
CA PHE A 225 5.94 -24.58 -12.38
C PHE A 225 4.60 -25.27 -12.59
N ASP A 226 3.67 -24.60 -13.27
CA ASP A 226 2.41 -25.17 -13.72
C ASP A 226 2.29 -24.96 -15.23
N LYS A 227 2.14 -26.07 -15.97
CA LYS A 227 2.09 -26.04 -17.44
C LYS A 227 0.92 -25.21 -17.95
N TYR A 228 -0.25 -25.33 -17.32
CA TYR A 228 -1.43 -24.57 -17.70
C TYR A 228 -1.24 -23.08 -17.44
N ALA A 229 -0.66 -22.72 -16.28
CA ALA A 229 -0.37 -21.33 -15.95
C ALA A 229 0.62 -20.68 -16.93
N LEU A 230 1.65 -21.43 -17.34
CA LEU A 230 2.63 -20.97 -18.33
C LEU A 230 1.98 -20.79 -19.71
N GLU A 231 1.20 -21.77 -20.16
CA GLU A 231 0.47 -21.68 -21.44
C GLU A 231 -0.50 -20.49 -21.45
N ALA A 232 -1.21 -20.27 -20.35
CA ALA A 232 -2.09 -19.11 -20.18
C ALA A 232 -1.31 -17.79 -20.28
N ALA A 233 -0.14 -17.69 -19.62
CA ALA A 233 0.73 -16.52 -19.71
C ALA A 233 1.27 -16.29 -21.14
N GLN A 234 1.74 -17.35 -21.80
CA GLN A 234 2.25 -17.29 -23.17
C GLN A 234 1.18 -16.90 -24.18
N SER A 235 -0.07 -17.36 -23.96
CA SER A 235 -1.19 -17.05 -24.84
C SER A 235 -1.47 -15.55 -24.95
N ILE A 236 -1.15 -14.77 -23.91
CA ILE A 236 -1.33 -13.31 -23.90
C ILE A 236 -0.43 -12.66 -24.97
N TYR A 237 0.85 -13.04 -25.02
CA TYR A 237 1.77 -12.55 -26.05
C TYR A 237 1.41 -13.10 -27.44
N LEU A 238 1.13 -14.40 -27.53
CA LEU A 238 0.81 -15.06 -28.81
C LEU A 238 -0.47 -14.53 -29.46
N HIS A 239 -1.46 -14.10 -28.67
CA HIS A 239 -2.71 -13.57 -29.20
C HIS A 239 -2.52 -12.28 -30.03
N ARG A 240 -1.44 -11.53 -29.78
CA ARG A 240 -1.10 -10.38 -30.60
C ARG A 240 -0.82 -10.77 -32.06
N GLY A 241 -0.39 -12.01 -32.32
CA GLY A 241 -0.11 -12.50 -33.67
C GLY A 241 1.00 -11.71 -34.40
N PRO A 242 1.25 -12.00 -35.68
CA PRO A 242 2.18 -11.20 -36.51
C PRO A 242 1.60 -9.84 -36.91
N GLU A 243 0.31 -9.79 -37.26
CA GLU A 243 -0.35 -8.56 -37.70
C GLU A 243 -0.65 -7.60 -36.54
N GLY A 244 -1.07 -8.12 -35.38
CA GLY A 244 -1.25 -7.30 -34.18
C GLY A 244 0.07 -6.86 -33.53
N ARG A 245 1.21 -7.46 -33.91
CA ARG A 245 2.53 -6.91 -33.58
C ARG A 245 2.78 -5.56 -34.25
N ASN A 246 2.21 -5.37 -35.44
CA ASN A 246 2.27 -4.11 -36.17
C ASN A 246 1.07 -3.19 -35.88
N ALA A 247 0.06 -3.67 -35.15
CA ALA A 247 -1.11 -2.87 -34.79
C ALA A 247 -0.76 -1.84 -33.71
N LYS A 248 -1.16 -0.58 -33.95
CA LYS A 248 -0.94 0.52 -33.00
C LYS A 248 -1.79 0.41 -31.74
N ILE A 249 -2.88 -0.36 -31.79
CA ILE A 249 -3.87 -0.55 -30.72
C ILE A 249 -4.30 -2.02 -30.71
N TRP A 250 -4.30 -2.68 -29.54
CA TRP A 250 -4.80 -4.05 -29.42
C TRP A 250 -5.38 -4.37 -28.03
N SER A 251 -6.28 -5.35 -28.01
CA SER A 251 -6.92 -5.85 -26.79
C SER A 251 -6.06 -6.90 -26.10
N ILE A 252 -5.99 -6.82 -24.76
CA ILE A 252 -5.41 -7.88 -23.95
C ILE A 252 -6.40 -9.06 -23.91
N ARG A 253 -5.94 -10.25 -24.31
CA ARG A 253 -6.68 -11.50 -24.11
C ARG A 253 -5.99 -12.32 -23.04
N ALA A 254 -6.60 -12.37 -21.86
CA ALA A 254 -6.05 -13.10 -20.71
C ALA A 254 -7.12 -14.02 -20.10
N THR A 255 -6.70 -15.23 -19.73
CA THR A 255 -7.46 -16.15 -18.86
C THR A 255 -6.80 -16.21 -17.48
N PRO A 256 -7.50 -16.66 -16.42
CA PRO A 256 -6.86 -16.96 -15.15
C PRO A 256 -5.79 -18.07 -15.33
N PRO A 257 -4.61 -17.98 -14.68
CA PRO A 257 -3.57 -19.01 -14.73
C PRO A 257 -3.87 -20.19 -13.79
N ILE A 258 -5.15 -20.44 -13.49
CA ILE A 258 -5.62 -21.43 -12.52
C ILE A 258 -6.68 -22.28 -13.19
N LYS A 259 -6.51 -23.61 -13.13
CA LYS A 259 -7.49 -24.58 -13.62
C LYS A 259 -8.34 -25.13 -12.47
N GLY A 260 -9.64 -25.30 -12.70
CA GLY A 260 -10.57 -25.91 -11.76
C GLY A 260 -11.32 -24.93 -10.86
N LYS A 261 -12.03 -25.48 -9.87
CA LYS A 261 -12.88 -24.73 -8.95
C LYS A 261 -12.05 -23.93 -7.95
N THR A 262 -12.30 -22.63 -7.87
CA THR A 262 -11.67 -21.74 -6.87
C THR A 262 -12.68 -20.74 -6.32
N LYS A 263 -12.42 -20.25 -5.11
CA LYS A 263 -13.23 -19.19 -4.50
C LYS A 263 -12.63 -17.83 -4.84
N LEU A 264 -13.45 -16.94 -5.38
CA LEU A 264 -13.09 -15.55 -5.67
C LEU A 264 -13.93 -14.62 -4.81
N LYS A 265 -13.31 -13.55 -4.29
CA LYS A 265 -14.01 -12.36 -3.82
C LYS A 265 -13.96 -11.32 -4.94
N VAL A 266 -15.12 -10.83 -5.36
CA VAL A 266 -15.25 -9.88 -6.48
C VAL A 266 -16.17 -8.73 -6.09
N LYS A 267 -16.02 -7.61 -6.79
CA LYS A 267 -17.05 -6.57 -6.92
C LYS A 267 -17.69 -6.68 -8.29
N GLY A 268 -18.99 -6.51 -8.35
CA GLY A 268 -19.70 -6.51 -9.61
C GLY A 268 -21.11 -5.96 -9.52
N ARG A 269 -21.73 -5.83 -10.69
CA ARG A 269 -23.12 -5.38 -10.83
C ARG A 269 -23.91 -6.44 -11.59
N TYR A 270 -25.13 -6.66 -11.14
CA TYR A 270 -26.05 -7.56 -11.84
C TYR A 270 -26.70 -6.83 -13.01
N GLN A 271 -26.75 -7.51 -14.15
CA GLN A 271 -27.52 -7.11 -15.31
C GLN A 271 -28.44 -8.28 -15.66
N GLY A 272 -29.70 -8.18 -15.22
CA GLY A 272 -30.59 -9.35 -15.20
C GLY A 272 -30.01 -10.45 -14.30
N SER A 273 -29.85 -11.66 -14.84
CA SER A 273 -29.27 -12.81 -14.13
C SER A 273 -27.73 -12.86 -14.16
N ARG A 274 -27.08 -12.05 -14.99
CA ARG A 274 -25.63 -12.09 -15.21
C ARG A 274 -24.91 -11.13 -14.29
N LEU A 275 -23.78 -11.55 -13.72
CA LEU A 275 -22.92 -10.70 -12.93
C LEU A 275 -21.78 -10.15 -13.79
N ILE A 276 -21.68 -8.82 -13.87
CA ILE A 276 -20.56 -8.13 -14.50
C ILE A 276 -19.56 -7.79 -13.40
N VAL A 277 -18.40 -8.45 -13.42
CA VAL A 277 -17.31 -8.18 -12.48
C VAL A 277 -16.60 -6.90 -12.89
N THR A 278 -16.46 -5.98 -11.94
CA THR A 278 -15.76 -4.71 -12.10
C THR A 278 -14.40 -4.68 -11.39
N GLU A 279 -14.21 -5.53 -10.38
CA GLU A 279 -12.93 -5.73 -9.72
C GLU A 279 -12.81 -7.15 -9.13
N ILE A 280 -11.69 -7.82 -9.36
CA ILE A 280 -11.33 -9.04 -8.62
C ILE A 280 -10.53 -8.60 -7.39
N LEU A 281 -11.01 -8.94 -6.20
CA LEU A 281 -10.38 -8.53 -4.94
C LEU A 281 -9.44 -9.60 -4.39
N LYS A 282 -9.84 -10.86 -4.48
CA LYS A 282 -9.16 -11.98 -3.83
C LYS A 282 -9.42 -13.29 -4.55
N CYS A 283 -8.41 -14.15 -4.59
CA CYS A 283 -8.48 -15.53 -5.05
C CYS A 283 -7.95 -16.47 -3.96
N ASP A 284 -8.80 -17.36 -3.48
CA ASP A 284 -8.43 -18.38 -2.48
C ASP A 284 -7.86 -19.65 -3.13
N TRP A 285 -7.08 -19.48 -4.20
CA TRP A 285 -6.36 -20.57 -4.84
C TRP A 285 -5.33 -21.18 -3.88
N THR A 286 -5.17 -22.50 -3.96
CA THR A 286 -4.21 -23.23 -3.13
C THR A 286 -3.01 -23.59 -3.99
N PRO A 287 -1.83 -23.02 -3.70
CA PRO A 287 -0.64 -23.36 -4.46
C PRO A 287 -0.32 -24.86 -4.34
N PRO A 288 0.19 -25.51 -5.40
CA PRO A 288 0.65 -26.90 -5.35
C PRO A 288 1.98 -27.08 -4.58
N PHE A 289 2.37 -26.10 -3.77
CA PHE A 289 3.60 -26.07 -2.97
C PHE A 289 3.41 -25.25 -1.68
N ASP A 290 4.11 -25.65 -0.62
CA ASP A 290 4.14 -24.96 0.70
C ASP A 290 5.49 -24.29 0.97
N TYR A 291 6.54 -24.77 0.29
CA TYR A 291 7.91 -24.33 0.47
C TYR A 291 8.49 -23.93 -0.89
N LEU A 292 9.01 -22.71 -0.96
CA LEU A 292 9.70 -22.19 -2.13
C LEU A 292 11.11 -21.75 -1.74
N GLU A 293 12.10 -22.36 -2.37
CA GLU A 293 13.48 -21.93 -2.32
C GLU A 293 13.82 -21.15 -3.58
N TRP A 294 14.57 -20.06 -3.46
CA TRP A 294 15.13 -19.38 -4.63
C TRP A 294 16.65 -19.30 -4.53
N GLU A 295 17.31 -19.47 -5.67
CA GLU A 295 18.73 -19.15 -5.87
C GLU A 295 18.88 -18.24 -7.08
N ARG A 296 20.11 -17.76 -7.29
CA ARG A 296 20.47 -16.98 -8.46
C ARG A 296 21.79 -17.45 -9.02
N ASP A 297 21.99 -17.25 -10.31
CA ASP A 297 23.32 -17.36 -10.91
C ASP A 297 24.35 -16.55 -10.10
N ASN A 298 25.37 -17.22 -9.57
CA ASN A 298 26.56 -16.55 -9.05
C ASN A 298 27.38 -16.08 -10.24
N ARG A 299 27.93 -14.85 -10.16
CA ARG A 299 28.95 -14.37 -11.10
C ARG A 299 30.03 -15.44 -11.22
N SER A 300 30.11 -16.11 -12.36
CA SER A 300 31.34 -16.77 -12.75
C SER A 300 32.41 -15.68 -12.76
N SER A 301 33.44 -15.85 -11.93
CA SER A 301 34.70 -15.15 -12.12
C SER A 301 35.09 -15.32 -13.58
N THR A 302 35.45 -14.22 -14.21
CA THR A 302 36.08 -14.12 -15.53
C THR A 302 36.88 -15.38 -15.87
N SER A 303 36.34 -16.24 -16.73
CA SER A 303 37.14 -17.19 -17.48
C SER A 303 37.65 -16.44 -18.70
N THR A 304 38.94 -16.13 -18.65
CA THR A 304 39.71 -15.53 -19.73
C THR A 304 39.70 -16.47 -20.94
N SER A 305 38.88 -16.19 -21.95
CA SER A 305 39.14 -16.54 -23.36
C SER A 305 38.04 -16.03 -24.28
N GLY A 306 38.43 -15.22 -25.27
CA GLY A 306 37.72 -15.11 -26.56
C GLY A 306 36.71 -13.96 -26.68
N THR A 307 37.20 -12.82 -27.17
CA THR A 307 36.50 -11.72 -27.85
C THR A 307 35.00 -11.91 -28.15
N LEU A 308 34.17 -11.25 -27.35
CA LEU A 308 32.93 -10.59 -27.74
C LEU A 308 32.71 -9.53 -26.67
N ASN A 309 32.82 -8.24 -27.01
CA ASN A 309 32.60 -7.13 -26.08
C ASN A 309 31.18 -7.24 -25.52
N PRO A 310 30.97 -7.61 -24.23
CA PRO A 310 29.66 -7.48 -23.63
C PRO A 310 29.49 -5.99 -23.34
N GLY A 311 28.37 -5.41 -23.76
CA GLY A 311 28.01 -4.04 -23.40
C GLY A 311 28.08 -3.80 -21.88
N PRO A 312 28.17 -2.53 -21.43
CA PRO A 312 28.41 -2.21 -20.02
C PRO A 312 27.36 -2.89 -19.14
N ILE A 313 27.82 -3.83 -18.31
CA ILE A 313 27.01 -4.63 -17.39
C ILE A 313 26.38 -3.68 -16.37
N ARG A 314 25.09 -3.40 -16.52
CA ARG A 314 24.30 -2.60 -15.56
C ARG A 314 24.03 -3.46 -14.32
N LYS A 315 24.62 -3.09 -13.19
CA LYS A 315 24.29 -3.68 -11.87
C LYS A 315 22.83 -3.35 -11.52
N LEU A 316 22.14 -4.34 -10.95
CA LEU A 316 20.74 -4.25 -10.56
C LEU A 316 20.64 -4.19 -9.04
N VAL A 317 20.03 -3.11 -8.55
CA VAL A 317 19.83 -2.77 -7.13
C VAL A 317 18.34 -2.96 -6.83
N ASP A 318 18.01 -3.56 -5.69
CA ASP A 318 16.63 -3.60 -5.21
C ASP A 318 16.23 -2.17 -4.83
N ILE A 319 15.29 -1.57 -5.58
CA ILE A 319 14.86 -0.18 -5.40
C ILE A 319 13.38 -0.15 -5.02
N ASP A 320 13.04 0.78 -4.12
CA ASP A 320 11.69 1.02 -3.60
C ASP A 320 10.71 1.48 -4.70
N SER A 321 9.41 1.25 -4.46
CA SER A 321 8.31 1.59 -5.38
C SER A 321 8.24 3.09 -5.69
N PRO A 322 8.06 3.53 -6.95
CA PRO A 322 7.59 4.87 -7.22
C PRO A 322 6.11 5.00 -6.89
N GLU A 323 5.75 5.99 -6.07
CA GLU A 323 4.37 6.31 -5.68
C GLU A 323 3.63 7.17 -6.73
N LYS A 324 4.25 7.46 -7.88
CA LYS A 324 3.79 8.43 -8.87
C LYS A 324 3.77 7.85 -10.29
N ILE A 325 2.74 8.20 -11.05
CA ILE A 325 2.59 7.82 -12.46
C ILE A 325 3.45 8.74 -13.34
N SER A 326 4.23 8.17 -14.26
CA SER A 326 5.18 8.92 -15.11
C SER A 326 4.74 8.95 -16.57
N ASP A 327 5.15 9.99 -17.32
CA ASP A 327 5.02 10.04 -18.79
C ASP A 327 6.09 9.21 -19.51
N GLU A 328 7.17 8.83 -18.81
CA GLU A 328 8.32 8.13 -19.40
C GLU A 328 8.17 6.59 -19.38
N PRO A 329 8.43 5.92 -20.51
CA PRO A 329 8.41 4.46 -20.61
C PRO A 329 9.64 3.86 -19.94
N GLY A 330 9.49 3.36 -18.72
CA GLY A 330 10.62 2.81 -17.98
C GLY A 330 11.07 1.44 -18.51
N ASP A 331 12.32 1.32 -18.95
CA ASP A 331 13.06 0.05 -18.87
C ASP A 331 13.33 -0.26 -17.40
N ARG A 332 12.38 -0.95 -16.77
CA ARG A 332 12.35 -1.17 -15.33
C ARG A 332 12.93 -2.52 -14.92
N ARG A 333 13.70 -3.16 -15.82
CA ARG A 333 14.58 -4.29 -15.44
C ARG A 333 15.59 -3.89 -14.37
N THR A 334 15.87 -2.58 -14.21
CA THR A 334 16.70 -1.99 -13.14
C THR A 334 15.96 -1.46 -11.93
N VAL A 335 14.67 -1.16 -12.03
CA VAL A 335 13.87 -0.50 -10.99
C VAL A 335 12.40 -0.93 -11.13
N PRO A 336 11.99 -2.12 -10.65
CA PRO A 336 10.60 -2.53 -10.78
C PRO A 336 9.72 -1.62 -9.92
N SER A 337 8.70 -0.98 -10.49
CA SER A 337 7.69 -0.31 -9.68
C SER A 337 6.92 -1.37 -8.93
N GLU A 338 7.04 -1.36 -7.61
CA GLU A 338 6.33 -2.31 -6.79
C GLU A 338 4.94 -1.79 -6.48
N VAL A 339 4.03 -2.75 -6.40
CA VAL A 339 2.79 -2.60 -5.67
C VAL A 339 3.13 -2.98 -4.24
N LYS A 340 2.78 -2.16 -3.24
CA LYS A 340 3.00 -2.47 -1.81
C LYS A 340 2.64 -3.96 -1.58
N GLN A 341 3.59 -4.77 -1.10
CA GLN A 341 3.44 -6.23 -1.01
C GLN A 341 2.20 -6.66 -0.22
N ASP A 342 1.69 -5.81 0.67
CA ASP A 342 0.45 -6.06 1.39
C ASP A 342 -0.77 -6.11 0.48
N TYR A 343 -0.86 -5.22 -0.52
CA TYR A 343 -1.95 -5.27 -1.50
C TYR A 343 -1.89 -6.54 -2.37
N LEU A 344 -0.70 -6.99 -2.77
CA LEU A 344 -0.51 -8.26 -3.48
C LEU A 344 -0.80 -9.47 -2.59
N GLY A 345 -0.41 -9.39 -1.32
CA GLY A 345 -0.64 -10.42 -0.32
C GLY A 345 -2.11 -10.67 -0.03
N HIS A 346 -2.95 -9.64 -0.12
CA HIS A 346 -4.41 -9.78 0.01
C HIS A 346 -5.05 -10.49 -1.20
N ARG A 347 -4.47 -10.40 -2.40
CA ARG A 347 -5.00 -11.06 -3.60
C ARG A 347 -4.91 -12.58 -3.51
N PHE A 348 -3.78 -13.09 -3.02
CA PHE A 348 -3.48 -14.53 -2.92
C PHE A 348 -2.96 -14.86 -1.52
N PRO A 349 -3.82 -14.94 -0.48
CA PRO A 349 -3.38 -15.12 0.90
C PRO A 349 -2.60 -16.42 1.11
N ARG A 350 -3.00 -17.51 0.45
CA ARG A 350 -2.35 -18.82 0.54
C ARG A 350 -0.99 -18.83 -0.15
N LEU A 351 -0.84 -18.06 -1.23
CA LEU A 351 0.48 -17.86 -1.87
C LEU A 351 1.39 -16.99 -1.00
N LYS A 352 0.86 -15.95 -0.33
CA LYS A 352 1.61 -15.14 0.66
C LYS A 352 2.16 -16.02 1.80
N ALA A 353 1.34 -16.99 2.26
CA ALA A 353 1.69 -17.91 3.34
C ALA A 353 2.77 -18.95 2.98
N VAL A 354 3.11 -19.13 1.69
CA VAL A 354 4.21 -20.02 1.28
C VAL A 354 5.52 -19.53 1.90
N SER A 355 6.22 -20.43 2.59
CA SER A 355 7.54 -20.16 3.17
C SER A 355 8.55 -19.97 2.04
N VAL A 356 9.13 -18.77 1.94
CA VAL A 356 10.17 -18.45 0.96
C VAL A 356 11.51 -18.30 1.65
N LYS A 357 12.51 -19.07 1.20
CA LYS A 357 13.89 -18.95 1.69
C LYS A 357 14.86 -18.86 0.52
N ARG A 358 15.96 -18.16 0.70
CA ARG A 358 17.10 -18.26 -0.20
C ARG A 358 17.87 -19.55 0.10
N SER A 359 18.41 -20.24 -0.89
CA SER A 359 19.22 -21.44 -0.62
C SER A 359 20.39 -21.09 0.32
N PRO A 360 20.73 -21.96 1.28
CA PRO A 360 21.94 -21.79 2.05
C PRO A 360 23.15 -21.83 1.12
N LYS A 361 24.08 -20.87 1.28
CA LYS A 361 25.38 -20.95 0.59
C LYS A 361 26.10 -22.22 1.07
N PRO A 362 26.74 -22.99 0.18
CA PRO A 362 27.59 -24.09 0.61
C PRO A 362 28.65 -23.58 1.59
N SER A 363 28.95 -24.39 2.61
CA SER A 363 29.85 -24.05 3.73
C SER A 363 31.22 -23.58 3.23
N SER A 364 31.71 -22.53 3.87
CA SER A 364 32.91 -21.77 3.52
C SER A 364 34.22 -22.45 3.96
N SER A 365 34.56 -23.63 3.44
CA SER A 365 35.89 -24.20 3.68
C SER A 365 36.97 -23.70 2.69
N ASP A 366 36.64 -23.05 1.57
CA ASP A 366 37.64 -22.82 0.51
C ASP A 366 37.66 -21.43 -0.16
N LYS A 367 37.34 -20.33 0.52
CA LYS A 367 37.59 -18.98 -0.05
C LYS A 367 38.13 -17.98 0.97
N ASN A 368 39.44 -18.01 1.16
CA ASN A 368 40.22 -16.82 1.51
C ASN A 368 40.20 -15.86 0.31
N SER A 369 39.30 -14.88 0.30
CA SER A 369 39.51 -13.57 -0.36
C SER A 369 38.28 -12.65 -0.24
N ALA A 370 38.57 -11.41 0.12
CA ALA A 370 37.81 -10.18 -0.07
C ALA A 370 36.34 -10.14 0.38
N ARG A 371 36.11 -9.50 1.53
CA ARG A 371 34.80 -8.98 1.94
C ARG A 371 34.37 -7.88 0.96
N TYR A 372 33.23 -8.06 0.30
CA TYR A 372 32.55 -6.99 -0.43
C TYR A 372 31.43 -6.40 0.43
N ALA A 373 31.49 -5.09 0.66
CA ALA A 373 30.39 -4.33 1.22
C ALA A 373 29.33 -4.08 0.13
N ARG A 374 28.05 -4.27 0.48
CA ARG A 374 26.91 -3.92 -0.36
C ARG A 374 26.59 -2.45 -0.10
N GLU A 375 26.49 -1.64 -1.15
CA GLU A 375 26.14 -0.22 -1.07
C GLU A 375 24.60 -0.10 -1.10
N ASN A 376 24.00 0.45 -0.04
CA ASN A 376 22.59 0.84 -0.03
C ASN A 376 22.53 2.35 -0.28
N VAL A 377 21.86 2.78 -1.36
CA VAL A 377 21.66 4.19 -1.67
C VAL A 377 20.20 4.57 -1.34
N PRO A 378 19.93 5.44 -0.35
CA PRO A 378 18.62 6.02 -0.16
C PRO A 378 18.33 6.99 -1.32
N THR A 379 17.25 6.79 -2.07
CA THR A 379 16.86 7.76 -3.11
C THR A 379 15.46 8.28 -2.84
N LYS A 380 15.32 9.61 -2.73
CA LYS A 380 14.02 10.29 -2.59
C LYS A 380 13.29 10.52 -3.93
N GLU A 381 13.93 10.27 -5.08
CA GLU A 381 13.36 10.51 -6.40
C GLU A 381 13.97 9.55 -7.43
N ALA A 382 13.16 8.97 -8.31
CA ALA A 382 13.66 8.15 -9.41
C ALA A 382 14.24 9.07 -10.51
N THR A 383 15.53 8.93 -10.81
CA THR A 383 16.10 9.45 -12.07
C THR A 383 16.96 8.37 -12.72
N THR A 384 16.86 8.24 -14.04
CA THR A 384 17.88 7.65 -14.91
C THR A 384 18.47 8.76 -15.77
N ALA A 385 19.33 9.60 -15.19
CA ALA A 385 20.18 10.48 -15.98
C ALA A 385 21.47 9.75 -16.40
N LEU A 386 21.89 9.98 -17.64
CA LEU A 386 23.16 9.51 -18.20
C LEU A 386 24.36 10.05 -17.41
N GLY A 387 25.45 9.26 -17.43
CA GLY A 387 26.58 9.35 -16.52
C GLY A 387 27.28 10.71 -16.39
N GLY A 388 27.83 10.91 -15.20
CA GLY A 388 28.83 11.94 -14.89
C GLY A 388 29.73 11.45 -13.77
N SER A 389 31.04 11.37 -14.05
CA SER A 389 32.10 10.92 -13.16
C SER A 389 32.52 12.01 -12.17
N GLY A 390 32.58 11.69 -10.86
CA GLY A 390 33.15 12.57 -9.83
C GLY A 390 33.45 11.81 -8.51
N PRO A 391 34.53 12.16 -7.77
CA PRO A 391 35.21 11.22 -6.89
C PRO A 391 34.66 11.14 -5.46
N SER A 392 34.80 9.94 -4.92
CA SER A 392 34.47 9.50 -3.56
C SER A 392 35.29 10.20 -2.47
N LYS A 393 34.65 10.61 -1.36
CA LYS A 393 35.32 10.80 -0.07
C LYS A 393 34.83 9.73 0.93
N ARG A 394 35.80 8.91 1.36
CA ARG A 394 35.69 7.87 2.38
C ARG A 394 35.36 8.47 3.75
N ARG A 395 34.45 7.83 4.50
CA ARG A 395 34.54 7.75 5.97
C ARG A 395 34.20 6.33 6.41
N ALA A 396 35.01 5.84 7.33
CA ALA A 396 35.08 4.46 7.79
C ALA A 396 33.95 4.11 8.77
N ASP A 397 33.45 2.88 8.69
CA ASP A 397 32.52 2.28 9.65
C ASP A 397 33.26 1.89 10.95
N ILE A 398 32.71 2.35 12.07
CA ILE A 398 32.85 1.69 13.37
C ILE A 398 31.86 0.54 13.39
N ARG A 399 32.36 -0.65 13.74
CA ARG A 399 31.59 -1.87 13.98
C ARG A 399 30.80 -1.69 15.28
N GLU A 400 29.48 -1.85 15.24
CA GLU A 400 28.64 -2.17 16.41
C GLU A 400 27.29 -2.77 15.94
N PRO A 401 26.51 -3.42 16.82
CA PRO A 401 25.85 -4.73 16.63
C PRO A 401 24.57 -4.66 15.78
N GLU A 402 24.06 -5.83 15.37
CA GLU A 402 22.85 -6.02 14.55
C GLU A 402 21.77 -4.96 14.81
N GLU A 403 21.59 -4.07 13.83
CA GLU A 403 20.48 -3.12 13.79
C GLU A 403 19.23 -3.77 13.15
N PRO A 404 18.03 -3.55 13.72
CA PRO A 404 16.76 -3.87 13.07
C PRO A 404 16.57 -3.02 11.80
N PRO A 405 15.65 -3.39 10.90
CA PRO A 405 15.60 -2.86 9.54
C PRO A 405 15.54 -1.32 9.53
N ARG A 406 16.53 -0.67 8.89
CA ARG A 406 16.51 0.76 8.61
C ARG A 406 15.53 1.05 7.48
N GLU A 407 14.43 1.71 7.84
CA GLU A 407 13.44 2.29 6.95
C GLU A 407 14.06 3.43 6.11
N THR A 408 14.13 3.26 4.79
CA THR A 408 14.40 4.37 3.86
C THR A 408 13.17 5.27 3.79
N THR A 409 13.41 6.58 3.91
CA THR A 409 12.47 7.71 3.82
C THR A 409 11.67 7.74 2.51
N THR A 410 10.69 6.85 2.35
CA THR A 410 9.41 7.15 1.68
C THR A 410 8.70 8.25 2.46
N GLN A 411 7.84 9.05 1.83
CA GLN A 411 6.94 9.93 2.59
C GLN A 411 6.13 9.01 3.50
N ARG A 412 6.51 9.00 4.78
CA ARG A 412 5.91 8.16 5.81
C ARG A 412 4.46 8.62 5.95
N GLU A 413 3.57 7.91 5.26
CA GLU A 413 2.13 8.09 5.44
C GLU A 413 1.82 7.79 6.90
N LEU A 414 1.14 8.74 7.54
CA LEU A 414 0.74 8.57 8.92
C LEU A 414 -0.42 7.58 8.98
N GLU A 415 -0.13 6.37 9.44
CA GLU A 415 -1.09 5.41 9.98
C GLU A 415 -1.82 6.06 11.16
N ASN A 416 -2.97 6.65 10.90
CA ASN A 416 -3.93 6.99 11.96
C ASN A 416 -4.60 5.69 12.43
N VAL A 417 -3.85 4.88 13.18
CA VAL A 417 -4.40 3.70 13.85
C VAL A 417 -5.53 4.18 14.75
N GLN A 418 -6.74 3.71 14.47
CA GLN A 418 -7.86 3.91 15.38
C GLN A 418 -7.61 3.05 16.62
N PRO A 419 -7.46 3.64 17.82
CA PRO A 419 -7.35 2.87 19.05
C PRO A 419 -8.62 2.03 19.22
N GLN A 420 -8.47 0.77 19.61
CA GLN A 420 -9.60 -0.11 19.91
C GLN A 420 -9.78 -0.23 21.42
N ALA A 421 -11.02 -0.41 21.89
CA ALA A 421 -11.29 -0.58 23.34
C ALA A 421 -10.58 -1.80 23.94
N GLU A 422 -10.27 -2.79 23.11
CA GLU A 422 -9.51 -3.99 23.49
C GLU A 422 -8.03 -3.68 23.80
N ASP A 423 -7.50 -2.53 23.37
CA ASP A 423 -6.11 -2.10 23.59
C ASP A 423 -5.87 -1.57 25.01
N ILE A 424 -6.36 -2.26 26.05
CA ILE A 424 -6.27 -1.83 27.46
C ILE A 424 -4.82 -1.68 28.00
N SER A 425 -3.84 -2.16 27.24
CA SER A 425 -2.41 -1.92 27.53
C SER A 425 -1.94 -0.50 27.16
N ASP A 426 -2.72 0.22 26.35
CA ASP A 426 -2.54 1.63 26.05
C ASP A 426 -3.19 2.48 27.14
N GLN A 427 -2.41 3.35 27.80
CA GLN A 427 -2.92 4.16 28.90
C GLN A 427 -3.93 5.20 28.45
N CYS A 428 -3.86 5.69 27.21
CA CYS A 428 -4.86 6.62 26.69
C CYS A 428 -6.22 5.93 26.56
N VAL A 429 -6.23 4.68 26.08
CA VAL A 429 -7.44 3.85 26.01
C VAL A 429 -7.92 3.50 27.42
N SER A 430 -7.02 3.04 28.30
CA SER A 430 -7.39 2.68 29.68
C SER A 430 -8.00 3.88 30.43
N SER A 431 -7.40 5.07 30.38
CA SER A 431 -7.95 6.27 31.03
C SER A 431 -9.29 6.68 30.41
N ALA A 432 -9.44 6.59 29.08
CA ALA A 432 -10.71 6.88 28.40
C ALA A 432 -11.85 5.96 28.87
N LEU A 433 -11.57 4.65 28.96
CA LEU A 433 -12.55 3.67 29.45
C LEU A 433 -12.86 3.85 30.94
N MET A 434 -11.88 4.19 31.78
CA MET A 434 -12.13 4.47 33.21
C MET A 434 -12.98 5.73 33.41
N LEU A 435 -12.77 6.77 32.60
CA LEU A 435 -13.60 7.98 32.64
C LEU A 435 -15.00 7.73 32.09
N LEU A 436 -15.14 6.93 31.02
CA LEU A 436 -16.44 6.52 30.51
C LEU A 436 -17.19 5.68 31.55
N ALA A 437 -16.53 4.72 32.20
CA ALA A 437 -17.12 3.95 33.29
C ALA A 437 -17.55 4.85 34.45
N ALA A 438 -16.71 5.82 34.85
CA ALA A 438 -17.08 6.82 35.87
C ALA A 438 -18.34 7.62 35.49
N HIS A 439 -18.49 7.97 34.22
CA HIS A 439 -19.68 8.65 33.70
C HIS A 439 -20.91 7.74 33.73
N ASN A 440 -20.78 6.52 33.19
CA ASN A 440 -21.88 5.57 33.04
C ASN A 440 -22.38 5.03 34.38
N HIS A 441 -21.53 5.02 35.41
CA HIS A 441 -21.89 4.65 36.79
C HIS A 441 -22.26 5.85 37.67
N ASP A 442 -22.48 7.04 37.09
CA ASP A 442 -22.84 8.29 37.79
C ASP A 442 -21.87 8.69 38.92
N LEU A 443 -20.59 8.29 38.82
CA LEU A 443 -19.55 8.63 39.81
C LEU A 443 -19.02 10.06 39.61
N ALA A 444 -18.95 10.51 38.36
CA ALA A 444 -18.49 11.84 37.97
C ALA A 444 -19.17 12.27 36.66
N TRP A 445 -19.30 13.58 36.46
CA TRP A 445 -19.70 14.09 35.15
C TRP A 445 -18.45 14.25 34.27
N VAL A 446 -18.47 13.65 33.07
CA VAL A 446 -17.32 13.63 32.15
C VAL A 446 -17.76 14.15 30.79
N ASP A 447 -17.03 15.14 30.27
CA ASP A 447 -17.18 15.64 28.90
C ASP A 447 -15.86 15.51 28.14
N PHE A 448 -15.87 14.77 27.04
CA PHE A 448 -14.70 14.54 26.22
C PHE A 448 -14.53 15.67 25.19
N ILE A 449 -13.41 16.39 25.27
CA ILE A 449 -13.20 17.64 24.55
C ILE A 449 -12.17 17.46 23.45
N ASN A 450 -12.47 17.95 22.24
CA ASN A 450 -11.46 18.20 21.21
C ASN A 450 -11.33 19.71 20.97
N PRO A 451 -10.17 20.33 21.32
CA PRO A 451 -9.95 21.77 21.20
C PRO A 451 -9.50 22.22 19.79
N GLY A 452 -9.87 21.48 18.74
CA GLY A 452 -9.60 21.83 17.34
C GLY A 452 -8.47 21.03 16.68
N PHE A 453 -8.11 19.87 17.23
CA PHE A 453 -7.22 18.92 16.58
C PHE A 453 -7.97 18.04 15.58
N ALA A 454 -7.24 17.41 14.65
CA ALA A 454 -7.80 16.32 13.87
C ALA A 454 -8.37 15.25 14.81
N LYS A 455 -9.55 14.73 14.49
CA LYS A 455 -10.28 13.81 15.37
C LYS A 455 -10.01 12.36 14.97
N THR A 456 -9.80 11.52 15.98
CA THR A 456 -10.01 10.07 15.91
C THR A 456 -11.03 9.69 16.98
N THR A 457 -11.55 8.47 16.94
CA THR A 457 -12.63 8.05 17.85
C THR A 457 -12.31 6.67 18.39
N LEU A 458 -12.43 6.52 19.70
CA LEU A 458 -12.41 5.22 20.37
C LEU A 458 -13.85 4.73 20.47
N LEU A 459 -14.11 3.57 19.87
CA LEU A 459 -15.42 2.91 19.92
C LEU A 459 -15.44 1.95 21.10
N SER A 460 -16.39 2.13 22.02
CA SER A 460 -16.64 1.25 23.16
C SER A 460 -18.13 0.91 23.19
N ASP A 461 -18.50 -0.29 22.73
CA ASP A 461 -19.89 -0.70 22.55
C ASP A 461 -20.71 0.29 21.68
N GLU A 462 -21.61 1.07 22.28
CA GLU A 462 -22.40 2.11 21.60
C GLU A 462 -21.79 3.53 21.75
N ASP A 463 -20.83 3.70 22.65
CA ASP A 463 -20.21 4.98 22.98
C ASP A 463 -19.06 5.35 22.02
N HIS A 464 -18.99 6.64 21.69
CA HIS A 464 -18.01 7.20 20.77
C HIS A 464 -17.18 8.26 21.47
N ILE A 465 -16.01 7.87 21.98
CA ILE A 465 -15.13 8.78 22.72
C ILE A 465 -14.23 9.55 21.73
N PRO A 466 -14.35 10.89 21.63
CA PRO A 466 -13.50 11.68 20.76
C PRO A 466 -12.09 11.77 21.32
N LEU A 467 -11.10 11.50 20.47
CA LEU A 467 -9.68 11.62 20.78
C LEU A 467 -9.02 12.67 19.88
N CYS A 468 -7.99 13.33 20.42
CA CYS A 468 -7.20 14.34 19.74
C CYS A 468 -6.00 13.70 19.05
N LEU A 469 -5.89 13.88 17.74
CA LEU A 469 -4.71 13.48 16.98
C LEU A 469 -3.70 14.63 16.99
N LEU A 470 -2.52 14.43 17.60
CA LEU A 470 -1.47 15.45 17.59
C LEU A 470 -1.05 15.76 16.14
N PRO A 471 -0.68 17.01 15.81
CA PRO A 471 -0.32 17.39 14.45
C PRO A 471 0.90 16.60 13.97
N SER A 472 1.02 16.43 12.65
CA SER A 472 2.18 15.76 12.04
C SER A 472 3.44 16.62 12.06
N THR A 473 3.29 17.95 12.08
CA THR A 473 4.39 18.90 12.19
C THR A 473 4.02 20.08 13.08
N ILE A 474 5.02 20.64 13.75
CA ILE A 474 4.95 21.94 14.43
C ILE A 474 6.14 22.75 13.92
N ASP A 475 5.90 24.00 13.51
CA ASP A 475 6.92 24.87 12.89
C ASP A 475 7.66 24.18 11.73
N ASN A 476 6.93 23.42 10.90
CA ASN A 476 7.45 22.59 9.81
C ASN A 476 8.47 21.51 10.25
N LYS A 477 8.48 21.14 11.54
CA LYS A 477 9.34 20.08 12.10
C LYS A 477 8.52 18.89 12.56
N GLU A 478 8.87 17.72 12.05
CA GLU A 478 8.37 16.42 12.52
C GLU A 478 9.11 16.01 13.80
N SER A 479 8.67 16.51 14.94
CA SER A 479 9.26 16.13 16.21
C SER A 479 8.83 14.73 16.63
N ALA A 480 9.75 13.94 17.20
CA ALA A 480 9.49 12.53 17.51
C ALA A 480 8.41 12.30 18.57
N TRP A 481 8.06 13.32 19.37
CA TRP A 481 7.02 13.27 20.40
C TRP A 481 5.59 13.44 19.86
N LEU A 482 5.44 13.85 18.59
CA LEU A 482 4.18 13.91 17.86
C LEU A 482 3.69 12.53 17.40
N PHE A 483 4.53 11.50 17.54
CA PHE A 483 4.27 10.15 17.05
C PHE A 483 4.41 9.11 18.18
N SER A 484 3.61 8.05 18.13
CA SER A 484 3.62 6.97 19.14
C SER A 484 4.71 5.92 18.90
N ASP A 485 5.23 5.84 17.67
CA ASP A 485 6.23 4.87 17.21
C ASP A 485 7.56 5.51 16.81
N LYS A 486 8.66 4.74 16.87
CA LYS A 486 10.00 5.19 16.43
C LYS A 486 10.04 5.57 14.96
N SER A 487 9.27 4.84 14.16
CA SER A 487 9.13 5.04 12.71
C SER A 487 8.30 6.27 12.35
N LYS A 488 7.77 7.05 13.30
CA LYS A 488 6.93 8.24 13.01
C LYS A 488 5.82 7.98 11.99
N LEU A 489 5.32 6.76 11.97
CA LEU A 489 4.23 6.34 11.10
C LEU A 489 2.88 6.54 11.79
N ARG A 490 2.81 6.70 13.11
CA ARG A 490 1.54 6.81 13.84
C ARG A 490 1.48 8.10 14.60
N GLN A 491 0.57 9.00 14.21
CA GLN A 491 0.34 10.22 14.97
C GLN A 491 -0.10 9.83 16.38
N ARG A 492 0.52 10.47 17.35
CA ARG A 492 0.25 10.20 18.75
C ARG A 492 -1.14 10.73 19.09
N VAL A 493 -1.92 9.89 19.75
CA VAL A 493 -3.26 10.25 20.20
C VAL A 493 -3.21 10.80 21.62
N ALA A 494 -4.14 11.71 21.92
CA ALA A 494 -4.35 12.24 23.26
C ALA A 494 -5.84 12.29 23.60
N LEU A 495 -6.14 12.06 24.87
CA LEU A 495 -7.45 12.27 25.47
C LEU A 495 -7.45 13.61 26.19
N ILE A 496 -8.52 14.39 26.02
CA ILE A 496 -8.82 15.52 26.89
C ILE A 496 -10.25 15.35 27.38
N ALA A 497 -10.43 15.38 28.70
CA ALA A 497 -11.74 15.30 29.31
C ALA A 497 -11.88 16.37 30.41
N ARG A 498 -13.02 17.05 30.45
CA ARG A 498 -13.46 17.80 31.63
C ARG A 498 -14.15 16.81 32.55
N VAL A 499 -13.67 16.73 33.78
CA VAL A 499 -14.20 15.82 34.80
C VAL A 499 -14.63 16.65 35.99
N GLU A 500 -15.86 16.45 36.43
CA GLU A 500 -16.43 17.07 37.62
C GLU A 500 -16.73 15.99 38.65
N TYR A 501 -16.06 16.09 39.81
CA TYR A 501 -16.12 15.10 40.86
C TYR A 501 -16.10 15.80 42.22
N ARG A 502 -17.09 15.50 43.07
CA ARG A 502 -17.25 16.08 44.42
C ARG A 502 -17.24 17.62 44.45
N GLY A 503 -17.77 18.25 43.40
CA GLY A 503 -17.84 19.71 43.27
C GLY A 503 -16.53 20.38 42.84
N GLU A 504 -15.50 19.60 42.53
CA GLU A 504 -14.26 20.08 41.91
C GLU A 504 -14.23 19.78 40.41
N VAL A 505 -13.63 20.66 39.61
CA VAL A 505 -13.45 20.47 38.17
C VAL A 505 -11.98 20.29 37.79
N ARG A 506 -11.65 19.19 37.11
CA ARG A 506 -10.31 18.94 36.56
C ARG A 506 -10.39 18.61 35.08
N PHE A 507 -9.44 19.16 34.32
CA PHE A 507 -9.18 18.79 32.94
C PHE A 507 -8.11 17.72 32.91
N VAL A 508 -8.50 16.52 32.51
CA VAL A 508 -7.66 15.34 32.40
C VAL A 508 -7.06 15.30 31.01
N ILE A 509 -5.73 15.24 30.93
CA ILE A 509 -4.98 15.11 29.68
C ILE A 509 -4.14 13.84 29.75
N GLU A 510 -4.48 12.88 28.90
CA GLU A 510 -3.77 11.61 28.78
C GLU A 510 -3.12 11.52 27.39
N LEU A 511 -1.83 11.17 27.35
CA LEU A 511 -1.14 10.95 26.09
C LEU A 511 -0.98 9.45 25.85
N GLN A 512 -1.18 9.02 24.61
CA GLN A 512 -0.79 7.67 24.20
C GLN A 512 0.67 7.39 24.56
N LYS A 513 0.94 6.21 25.10
CA LYS A 513 2.29 5.82 25.48
C LYS A 513 3.18 5.74 24.24
N ARG A 514 4.37 6.34 24.32
CA ARG A 514 5.37 6.27 23.26
C ARG A 514 6.47 5.30 23.68
N MET A 515 6.59 4.18 22.97
CA MET A 515 7.62 3.17 23.22
C MET A 515 7.68 2.78 24.72
N ASN A 516 8.86 2.91 25.35
CA ASN A 516 9.07 2.59 26.77
C ASN A 516 9.03 3.84 27.68
N GLN A 517 8.49 4.97 27.22
CA GLN A 517 8.40 6.16 28.07
C GLN A 517 7.44 5.93 29.22
N SER A 518 7.86 6.30 30.44
CA SER A 518 6.96 6.51 31.56
C SER A 518 6.09 7.73 31.24
N ILE A 519 4.78 7.53 31.30
CA ILE A 519 3.79 8.60 31.14
C ILE A 519 2.98 8.68 32.43
N SER A 520 2.35 9.81 32.65
CA SER A 520 1.47 10.10 33.76
C SER A 520 0.26 10.85 33.24
N THR A 521 -0.87 10.71 33.91
CA THR A 521 -2.04 11.53 33.63
C THR A 521 -1.74 12.96 34.06
N THR A 522 -1.87 13.93 33.15
CA THR A 522 -1.70 15.34 33.47
C THR A 522 -3.04 15.94 33.83
N LEU A 523 -3.06 16.74 34.89
CA LEU A 523 -4.26 17.39 35.40
C LEU A 523 -4.07 18.89 35.34
N ILE A 524 -5.10 19.60 34.86
CA ILE A 524 -5.14 21.06 34.81
C ILE A 524 -6.45 21.52 35.47
N TRP A 525 -6.39 22.55 36.30
CA TRP A 525 -7.58 23.15 36.91
C TRP A 525 -7.35 24.62 37.23
N ARG A 526 -8.40 25.33 37.63
CA ARG A 526 -8.32 26.72 38.11
C ARG A 526 -8.84 26.77 39.54
N ASN A 527 -8.37 27.73 40.33
CA ASN A 527 -8.98 28.07 41.62
C ASN A 527 -9.39 29.55 41.62
N PRO A 528 -10.69 29.88 41.71
CA PRO A 528 -11.84 28.98 41.78
C PRO A 528 -12.08 28.22 40.46
N ASP A 529 -12.80 27.10 40.54
CA ASP A 529 -13.10 26.26 39.37
C ASP A 529 -13.81 27.08 38.29
N SER A 530 -13.31 26.96 37.06
CA SER A 530 -13.86 27.66 35.92
C SER A 530 -13.52 26.95 34.62
N GLU A 531 -14.28 27.27 33.58
CA GLU A 531 -14.07 26.70 32.26
C GLU A 531 -12.73 27.17 31.64
N ILE A 532 -11.99 26.23 31.04
CA ILE A 532 -10.76 26.53 30.30
C ILE A 532 -11.10 26.64 28.82
N GLN A 533 -10.74 27.78 28.21
CA GLN A 533 -10.98 28.00 26.78
C GLN A 533 -10.29 26.93 25.92
N LYS A 534 -10.98 26.46 24.87
CA LYS A 534 -10.43 25.46 23.93
C LYS A 534 -9.08 25.87 23.33
N SER A 535 -8.89 27.15 23.02
CA SER A 535 -7.61 27.69 22.53
C SER A 535 -6.46 27.50 23.52
N LEU A 536 -6.75 27.57 24.83
CA LEU A 536 -5.77 27.37 25.89
C LEU A 536 -5.49 25.87 26.10
N LEU A 537 -6.51 25.01 26.06
CA LEU A 537 -6.36 23.55 26.07
C LEU A 537 -5.53 23.05 24.89
N ASN A 538 -5.70 23.65 23.70
CA ASN A 538 -4.90 23.33 22.52
C ASN A 538 -3.41 23.58 22.78
N LYS A 539 -3.07 24.77 23.30
CA LYS A 539 -1.68 25.14 23.64
C LYS A 539 -1.11 24.23 24.72
N LEU A 540 -1.90 23.95 25.78
CA LEU A 540 -1.48 23.08 26.88
C LEU A 540 -1.17 21.67 26.40
N LEU A 541 -1.99 21.09 25.52
CA LEU A 541 -1.73 19.74 25.01
C LEU A 541 -0.37 19.65 24.30
N LEU A 542 -0.06 20.62 23.43
CA LEU A 542 1.23 20.66 22.72
C LEU A 542 2.40 20.89 23.69
N LEU A 543 2.19 21.70 24.71
CA LEU A 543 3.17 22.03 25.73
C LEU A 543 3.46 20.81 26.64
N ILE A 544 2.44 20.01 26.95
CA ILE A 544 2.56 18.78 27.75
C ILE A 544 3.23 17.67 26.95
N ALA A 545 2.86 17.51 25.68
CA ALA A 545 3.40 16.48 24.79
C ALA A 545 4.84 16.77 24.33
N GLY A 546 5.20 18.05 24.23
CA GLY A 546 6.51 18.50 23.78
C GLY A 546 7.65 18.27 24.78
N PRO A 547 8.91 18.50 24.36
CA PRO A 547 10.11 18.40 25.19
C PRO A 547 10.25 19.59 26.17
N THR A 548 9.17 20.36 26.34
CA THR A 548 9.09 21.55 27.18
C THR A 548 9.48 21.19 28.60
N LYS A 549 10.43 21.96 29.15
CA LYS A 549 10.91 21.75 30.50
C LYS A 549 9.75 21.98 31.47
N PRO A 550 9.66 21.23 32.56
CA PRO A 550 8.58 21.40 33.52
C PRO A 550 8.42 22.85 34.05
N THR A 551 9.53 23.56 34.25
CA THR A 551 9.54 25.00 34.62
C THR A 551 8.83 25.90 33.61
N GLU A 552 8.89 25.58 32.31
CA GLU A 552 8.16 26.31 31.27
C GLU A 552 6.66 26.00 31.32
N ARG A 553 6.27 24.80 31.78
CA ARG A 553 4.86 24.43 31.99
C ARG A 553 4.29 25.18 33.18
N THR A 554 5.01 25.18 34.30
CA THR A 554 4.63 25.93 35.50
C THR A 554 4.53 27.41 35.20
N ARG A 555 5.50 28.00 34.49
CA ARG A 555 5.41 29.41 34.05
C ARG A 555 4.20 29.66 33.16
N PHE A 556 3.91 28.76 32.21
CA PHE A 556 2.77 28.91 31.32
C PHE A 556 1.45 28.81 32.07
N THR A 557 1.28 27.84 32.97
CA THR A 557 0.05 27.65 33.74
C THR A 557 -0.16 28.81 34.71
N THR A 558 0.89 29.23 35.44
CA THR A 558 0.83 30.39 36.35
C THR A 558 0.48 31.67 35.61
N ALA A 559 1.03 31.91 34.41
CA ALA A 559 0.71 33.09 33.60
C ALA A 559 -0.75 33.13 33.09
N HIS A 560 -1.49 32.03 33.18
CA HIS A 560 -2.90 31.92 32.76
C HIS A 560 -3.85 31.58 33.91
N ASP A 561 -3.39 31.76 35.16
CA ASP A 561 -4.12 31.44 36.38
C ASP A 561 -4.61 29.98 36.37
N LEU A 562 -3.72 29.04 36.05
CA LEU A 562 -3.97 27.61 36.06
C LEU A 562 -3.03 26.89 37.03
N GLN A 563 -3.57 25.87 37.67
CA GLN A 563 -2.80 24.87 38.42
C GLN A 563 -2.61 23.63 37.56
N TRP A 564 -1.51 22.91 37.79
CA TRP A 564 -1.27 21.63 37.13
C TRP A 564 -0.61 20.61 38.05
N GLY A 565 -0.88 19.34 37.78
CA GLY A 565 -0.35 18.21 38.54
C GLY A 565 -0.20 16.96 37.68
N ARG A 566 0.44 15.92 38.25
CA ARG A 566 0.63 14.62 37.59
C ARG A 566 0.16 13.49 38.48
N CYS A 567 -0.70 12.64 37.94
CA CYS A 567 -1.08 11.37 38.57
C CYS A 567 -0.34 10.23 37.86
N TRP A 568 0.54 9.54 38.60
CA TRP A 568 1.29 8.40 38.05
C TRP A 568 0.38 7.18 37.85
N HIS A 569 0.58 6.41 36.78
CA HIS A 569 -0.23 5.22 36.56
C HIS A 569 0.05 4.14 37.62
N LYS A 570 -1.00 3.48 38.08
CA LYS A 570 -0.94 2.36 39.02
C LYS A 570 -1.89 1.29 38.52
N THR A 571 -1.51 0.03 38.67
CA THR A 571 -2.43 -1.08 38.39
C THR A 571 -3.56 -1.07 39.40
N LEU A 572 -4.79 -0.82 38.94
CA LEU A 572 -6.00 -0.83 39.74
C LEU A 572 -6.58 -2.25 39.77
N LYS A 573 -7.12 -2.67 40.90
CA LYS A 573 -7.69 -4.02 41.10
C LYS A 573 -9.16 -3.91 41.49
N GLY A 574 -9.93 -4.95 41.20
CA GLY A 574 -11.35 -5.03 41.56
C GLY A 574 -12.27 -4.90 40.36
N THR A 575 -13.55 -4.65 40.64
CA THR A 575 -14.60 -4.44 39.63
C THR A 575 -14.35 -3.17 38.82
N GLU A 576 -15.01 -3.02 37.67
CA GLU A 576 -14.95 -1.79 36.87
C GLU A 576 -15.31 -0.55 37.70
N PHE A 577 -16.41 -0.60 38.45
CA PHE A 577 -16.85 0.45 39.36
C PHE A 577 -15.76 0.84 40.36
N GLN A 578 -15.18 -0.14 41.08
CA GLN A 578 -14.12 0.10 42.07
C GLN A 578 -12.87 0.71 41.44
N ARG A 579 -12.50 0.27 40.23
CA ARG A 579 -11.35 0.81 39.51
C ARG A 579 -11.62 2.25 39.05
N ALA A 580 -12.82 2.55 38.55
CA ALA A 580 -13.21 3.91 38.17
C ALA A 580 -13.21 4.87 39.38
N GLU A 581 -13.74 4.43 40.51
CA GLU A 581 -13.74 5.20 41.76
C GLU A 581 -12.32 5.45 42.31
N GLU A 582 -11.46 4.42 42.37
CA GLU A 582 -10.05 4.57 42.77
C GLU A 582 -9.32 5.50 41.79
N PHE A 583 -9.58 5.39 40.49
CA PHE A 583 -9.00 6.26 39.48
C PHE A 583 -9.38 7.73 39.71
N LEU A 584 -10.67 8.04 39.84
CA LEU A 584 -11.17 9.38 40.11
C LEU A 584 -10.58 9.96 41.40
N SER A 585 -10.61 9.20 42.50
CA SER A 585 -10.08 9.64 43.79
C SER A 585 -8.61 10.07 43.65
N ARG A 586 -7.80 9.28 42.95
CA ARG A 586 -6.39 9.61 42.71
C ARG A 586 -6.19 10.84 41.82
N LEU A 587 -7.06 11.05 40.82
CA LEU A 587 -7.00 12.26 40.02
C LEU A 587 -7.28 13.50 40.87
N PHE A 588 -8.22 13.44 41.81
CA PHE A 588 -8.60 14.58 42.64
C PHE A 588 -7.75 14.75 43.92
N GLU A 589 -7.08 13.71 44.39
CA GLU A 589 -6.08 13.79 45.48
C GLU A 589 -4.71 14.30 45.00
N THR A 590 -4.48 14.35 43.68
CA THR A 590 -3.23 14.85 43.12
C THR A 590 -3.04 16.33 43.47
N SER A 591 -1.92 16.64 44.12
CA SER A 591 -1.54 18.02 44.49
C SER A 591 -0.92 18.79 43.30
N PRO A 592 -1.01 20.13 43.30
CA PRO A 592 -0.30 20.94 42.30
C PRO A 592 1.21 20.78 42.43
N LEU A 593 1.91 20.68 41.29
CA LEU A 593 3.37 20.61 41.26
C LEU A 593 3.97 21.99 41.54
N GLN A 594 4.91 22.09 42.48
CA GLN A 594 5.73 23.28 42.70
C GLN A 594 7.06 23.18 41.93
N GLU A 595 7.72 24.32 41.66
CA GLU A 595 8.99 24.34 40.91
C GLU A 595 10.11 23.49 41.55
N GLU A 596 10.02 23.19 42.85
CA GLU A 596 11.02 22.46 43.64
C GLU A 596 10.85 20.93 43.64
N ASP A 597 9.71 20.40 43.18
CA ASP A 597 9.32 18.99 43.35
C ASP A 597 9.86 18.03 42.24
N GLU A 598 10.63 18.50 41.26
CA GLU A 598 10.87 17.77 40.00
C GLU A 598 12.32 17.28 39.78
N GLY A 599 13.04 17.00 40.86
CA GLY A 599 14.37 16.41 40.83
C GLY A 599 14.44 14.90 40.99
N TYR A 600 13.61 14.09 40.29
CA TYR A 600 13.76 12.61 40.25
C TYR A 600 13.33 11.99 38.91
#